data_AF-A0A6A7M1Q9-F1
#
_entry.id   AF-A0A6A7M1Q9-F1
#
_cell.length_a   1.000
_cell.length_b   1.000
_cell.length_c   1.000
_cell.angle_alpha   90.00
_cell.angle_beta   90.00
_cell.angle_gamma   90.00
#
_symmetry.space_group_name_H-M   'P 1'
#
loop_
_entity.id
_entity.type
_entity.pdbx_description
1 polymer ?
#
loop_
_entity_poly.entity_id
_entity_poly.type
_entity_poly.pdbx_seq_one_letter_code
_entity_poly.pdbx_strand_id
1 'polypeptide(L)'
;MPPTCSGTSVPTRPPSTAASWTSSPPRSGNTAWFLSTGHAPPQAELLRARARSAIPQLLSAIAALNERRSGRSDRSSDFRVLAQWFAACRNDGDAHRLARAAFALHPARHFSLNADADAELPASTSWADAPPFRIHPRLREYGEAAPRGPLPRVRDRSKERADLAQQLAEQTQQLEAARRRLATGRPVRLSDLGELDVHAFEVLLGLLGETLGEQSRPDDAVARRTGDGLLHVHLEPLGAESRAEIATPRGVFAGRDHAITVSPVQDVR
;
A
#
# COMPACT_ATOMS: atom_id res chain seq x y z
N MET A 1 -13.35 43.70 95.59
CA MET A 1 -12.31 43.43 96.59
C MET A 1 -11.02 43.04 95.86
N PRO A 2 -9.84 43.44 96.36
CA PRO A 2 -8.66 43.85 95.59
C PRO A 2 -7.59 42.73 95.54
N PRO A 3 -6.28 42.99 95.28
CA PRO A 3 -5.67 43.44 94.03
C PRO A 3 -4.37 42.66 93.65
N THR A 4 -3.70 43.16 92.60
CA THR A 4 -2.24 43.17 92.32
C THR A 4 -1.51 41.87 91.95
N CYS A 5 -0.83 41.87 90.80
CA CYS A 5 0.58 42.30 90.76
C CYS A 5 1.11 42.50 89.33
N SER A 6 1.84 43.60 89.16
CA SER A 6 2.57 44.08 88.00
C SER A 6 3.96 43.44 87.88
N GLY A 7 4.41 43.16 86.66
CA GLY A 7 5.76 42.68 86.34
C GLY A 7 6.33 43.37 85.09
N THR A 8 7.27 44.28 85.37
CA THR A 8 8.41 44.89 84.66
C THR A 8 8.69 44.63 83.16
N SER A 9 9.11 45.71 82.50
CA SER A 9 9.43 45.99 81.09
C SER A 9 10.87 45.68 80.62
N VAL A 10 11.07 45.51 79.30
CA VAL A 10 12.23 46.01 78.48
C VAL A 10 11.78 46.17 77.01
N PRO A 11 12.20 47.21 76.24
CA PRO A 11 11.70 47.47 74.89
C PRO A 11 12.60 46.95 73.74
N THR A 12 11.90 46.46 72.71
CA THR A 12 12.09 46.51 71.25
C THR A 12 13.48 46.68 70.61
N ARG A 13 13.86 45.68 69.80
CA ARG A 13 14.57 45.84 68.52
C ARG A 13 14.30 44.62 67.62
N PRO A 14 13.60 44.73 66.47
CA PRO A 14 13.51 43.61 65.53
C PRO A 14 14.78 43.50 64.67
N PRO A 15 15.17 42.28 64.28
CA PRO A 15 16.39 42.01 63.53
C PRO A 15 16.27 42.29 62.02
N SER A 16 17.41 42.63 61.43
CA SER A 16 17.68 42.78 60.00
C SER A 16 17.75 41.42 59.28
N THR A 17 17.15 41.30 58.10
CA THR A 17 17.50 40.29 57.07
C THR A 17 16.93 40.78 55.74
N ALA A 18 17.78 41.35 54.88
CA ALA A 18 18.47 40.68 53.77
C ALA A 18 17.65 40.70 52.46
N ALA A 19 18.09 41.59 51.57
CA ALA A 19 18.10 41.50 50.12
C ALA A 19 16.93 40.77 49.45
N SER A 20 16.00 41.57 48.94
CA SER A 20 15.08 41.23 47.86
C SER A 20 15.83 40.65 46.66
N TRP A 21 15.68 39.34 46.44
CA TRP A 21 15.90 38.78 45.11
C TRP A 21 14.71 39.18 44.25
N THR A 22 14.99 40.15 43.38
CA THR A 22 14.14 40.64 42.32
C THR A 22 13.50 39.49 41.55
N SER A 23 12.17 39.52 41.52
CA SER A 23 11.35 38.75 40.58
C SER A 23 11.87 38.99 39.17
N SER A 24 12.51 37.97 38.60
CA SER A 24 12.69 37.94 37.15
C SER A 24 11.30 37.94 36.52
N PRO A 25 11.02 38.78 35.50
CA PRO A 25 9.76 38.71 34.78
C PRO A 25 9.60 37.28 34.21
N PRO A 26 8.39 36.69 34.23
CA PRO A 26 8.21 35.35 33.70
C PRO A 26 8.63 35.35 32.24
N ARG A 27 9.53 34.42 31.86
CA ARG A 27 9.78 34.07 30.46
C ARG A 27 8.51 33.46 29.87
N SER A 28 7.53 34.29 29.54
CA SER A 28 6.29 33.90 28.89
C SER A 28 6.54 33.70 27.39
N GLY A 29 7.19 32.58 27.06
CA GLY A 29 7.34 32.13 25.67
C GLY A 29 6.94 30.67 25.46
N ASN A 30 7.18 29.80 26.44
CA ASN A 30 7.12 28.35 26.23
C ASN A 30 6.03 27.63 27.05
N THR A 31 5.42 28.29 28.03
CA THR A 31 4.42 27.61 28.88
C THR A 31 3.11 27.34 28.11
N ALA A 32 2.69 28.26 27.24
CA ALA A 32 1.51 28.10 26.39
C ALA A 32 1.67 26.99 25.31
N TRP A 33 2.90 26.53 25.07
CA TRP A 33 3.13 25.38 24.18
C TRP A 33 2.65 24.06 24.79
N PHE A 34 2.75 23.93 26.11
CA PHE A 34 2.54 22.66 26.82
C PHE A 34 1.38 22.71 27.83
N LEU A 35 1.03 23.89 28.35
CA LEU A 35 -0.07 24.08 29.29
C LEU A 35 -1.22 24.84 28.64
N SER A 36 -2.44 24.42 28.93
CA SER A 36 -3.66 25.13 28.54
C SER A 36 -3.75 26.46 29.28
N THR A 37 -3.81 27.56 28.53
CA THR A 37 -4.10 28.88 29.10
C THR A 37 -5.59 29.18 28.90
N GLY A 38 -6.37 29.15 29.99
CA GLY A 38 -7.82 29.38 29.93
C GLY A 38 -8.56 28.21 29.28
N HIS A 39 -9.44 28.50 28.32
CA HIS A 39 -10.25 27.49 27.61
C HIS A 39 -9.60 26.99 26.29
N ALA A 40 -8.39 27.44 25.96
CA ALA A 40 -7.69 27.02 24.75
C ALA A 40 -6.77 25.81 25.02
N PRO A 41 -6.78 24.78 24.13
CA PRO A 41 -5.85 23.67 24.24
C PRO A 41 -4.40 24.14 23.98
N PRO A 42 -3.39 23.42 24.52
CA PRO A 42 -1.99 23.77 24.34
C PRO A 42 -1.58 23.77 22.85
N GLN A 43 -0.68 24.68 22.47
CA GLN A 43 -0.26 24.88 21.08
C GLN A 43 0.29 23.60 20.43
N ALA A 44 1.00 22.76 21.21
CA ALA A 44 1.55 21.49 20.74
C ALA A 44 0.46 20.50 20.31
N GLU A 45 -0.66 20.45 21.02
CA GLU A 45 -1.80 19.59 20.66
C GLU A 45 -2.50 20.10 19.39
N LEU A 46 -2.66 21.42 19.26
CA LEU A 46 -3.22 22.02 18.06
C LEU A 46 -2.35 21.73 16.82
N LEU A 47 -1.02 21.84 16.95
CA LEU A 47 -0.08 21.51 15.89
C LEU A 47 -0.12 20.01 15.55
N ARG A 48 -0.16 19.14 16.56
CA ARG A 48 -0.27 17.68 16.38
C ARG A 48 -1.59 17.32 15.68
N ALA A 49 -2.70 17.94 16.06
CA ALA A 49 -4.00 17.72 15.42
C ALA A 49 -3.99 18.15 13.95
N ARG A 50 -3.41 19.32 13.64
CA ARG A 50 -3.22 19.78 12.25
C ARG A 50 -2.30 18.89 11.45
N ALA A 51 -1.19 18.43 12.03
CA ALA A 51 -0.28 17.50 11.36
C ALA A 51 -1.00 16.17 11.06
N ARG A 52 -1.76 15.63 12.02
CA ARG A 52 -2.53 14.39 11.85
C ARG A 52 -3.65 14.53 10.83
N SER A 53 -4.29 15.70 10.71
CA SER A 53 -5.33 15.94 9.69
C SER A 53 -4.75 16.24 8.30
N ALA A 54 -3.52 16.73 8.21
CA ALA A 54 -2.83 16.97 6.94
C ALA A 54 -2.35 15.67 6.27
N ILE A 55 -1.99 14.64 7.05
CA ILE A 55 -1.49 13.35 6.50
C ILE A 55 -2.50 12.72 5.52
N PRO A 56 -3.79 12.50 5.86
CA PRO A 56 -4.77 11.97 4.91
C PRO A 56 -4.97 12.85 3.66
N GLN A 57 -4.87 14.17 3.79
CA GLN A 57 -5.01 15.10 2.67
C GLN A 57 -3.84 14.96 1.68
N LEU A 58 -2.61 14.84 2.19
CA LEU A 58 -1.42 14.57 1.38
C LEU A 58 -1.50 13.20 0.70
N LEU A 59 -1.91 12.16 1.44
CA LEU A 59 -2.09 10.82 0.87
C LEU A 59 -3.14 10.82 -0.25
N SER A 60 -4.26 11.54 -0.07
CA SER A 60 -5.29 11.70 -1.10
C SER A 60 -4.76 12.44 -2.34
N ALA A 61 -3.98 13.51 -2.15
CA ALA A 61 -3.38 14.26 -3.25
C ALA A 61 -2.35 13.41 -4.04
N ILE A 62 -1.53 12.62 -3.34
CA ILE A 62 -0.57 11.70 -3.95
C ILE A 62 -1.30 10.59 -4.71
N ALA A 63 -2.36 10.00 -4.13
CA ALA A 63 -3.17 8.99 -4.81
C ALA A 63 -3.80 9.55 -6.10
N ALA A 64 -4.34 10.77 -6.05
CA ALA A 64 -4.90 11.44 -7.22
C ALA A 64 -3.84 11.72 -8.30
N LEU A 65 -2.61 12.09 -7.91
CA LEU A 65 -1.50 12.28 -8.86
C LEU A 65 -1.04 10.95 -9.48
N ASN A 66 -1.02 9.88 -8.68
CA ASN A 66 -0.64 8.55 -9.16
C ASN A 66 -1.68 8.01 -10.16
N GLU A 67 -2.98 8.18 -9.89
CA GLU A 67 -4.04 7.80 -10.84
C GLU A 67 -3.87 8.51 -12.20
N ARG A 68 -3.51 9.81 -12.18
CA ARG A 68 -3.22 10.58 -13.41
C ARG A 68 -1.99 10.07 -14.16
N ARG A 69 -0.93 9.64 -13.45
CA ARG A 69 0.29 9.09 -14.06
C ARG A 69 0.11 7.67 -14.59
N SER A 70 -0.77 6.89 -13.96
CA SER A 70 -1.06 5.49 -14.31
C SER A 70 -1.83 5.34 -15.63
N GLY A 71 -2.20 6.45 -16.30
CA GLY A 71 -2.88 6.40 -17.60
C GLY A 71 -4.29 5.82 -17.53
N ARG A 72 -4.87 5.73 -16.32
CA ARG A 72 -6.29 5.39 -16.14
C ARG A 72 -7.14 6.64 -16.37
N SER A 73 -8.31 6.41 -16.98
CA SER A 73 -9.32 7.42 -17.37
C SER A 73 -9.43 8.57 -16.35
N ASP A 74 -9.15 9.80 -16.78
CA ASP A 74 -9.37 10.99 -15.94
C ASP A 74 -10.87 11.22 -15.82
N ARG A 75 -11.43 10.88 -14.65
CA ARG A 75 -12.85 11.09 -14.34
C ARG A 75 -13.32 12.52 -14.63
N SER A 76 -12.44 13.51 -14.48
CA SER A 76 -12.77 14.92 -14.78
C SER A 76 -12.99 15.14 -16.28
N SER A 77 -12.22 14.45 -17.11
CA SER A 77 -12.41 14.41 -18.56
C SER A 77 -13.71 13.69 -18.91
N ASP A 78 -13.96 12.54 -18.29
CA ASP A 78 -15.17 11.74 -18.54
C ASP A 78 -16.45 12.51 -18.21
N PHE A 79 -16.47 13.27 -17.10
CA PHE A 79 -17.61 14.12 -16.75
C PHE A 79 -17.83 15.28 -17.71
N ARG A 80 -16.77 15.86 -18.30
CA ARG A 80 -16.91 16.92 -19.31
C ARG A 80 -17.52 16.37 -20.60
N VAL A 81 -17.09 15.18 -21.04
CA VAL A 81 -17.68 14.49 -22.19
C VAL A 81 -19.16 14.19 -21.93
N LEU A 82 -19.48 13.68 -20.73
CA LEU A 82 -20.85 13.40 -20.33
C LEU A 82 -21.73 14.68 -20.34
N ALA A 83 -21.22 15.80 -19.82
CA ALA A 83 -21.94 17.08 -19.83
C ALA A 83 -22.25 17.58 -21.25
N GLN A 84 -21.33 17.38 -22.21
CA GLN A 84 -21.57 17.70 -23.62
C GLN A 84 -22.69 16.83 -24.21
N TRP A 85 -22.73 15.54 -23.87
CA TRP A 85 -23.81 14.65 -24.31
C TRP A 85 -25.17 15.03 -23.72
N PHE A 86 -25.22 15.46 -22.46
CA PHE A 86 -26.44 16.01 -21.86
C PHE A 86 -26.88 17.30 -22.55
N ALA A 87 -25.95 18.21 -22.86
CA ALA A 87 -26.25 19.44 -23.58
C ALA A 87 -26.76 19.19 -25.01
N ALA A 88 -26.38 18.06 -25.64
CA ALA A 88 -26.83 17.66 -26.96
C ALA A 88 -28.17 16.88 -26.97
N CYS A 89 -28.76 16.57 -25.80
CA CYS A 89 -30.06 15.90 -25.71
C CYS A 89 -31.19 16.81 -26.19
N ARG A 90 -32.09 16.28 -27.03
CA ARG A 90 -33.18 17.07 -27.65
C ARG A 90 -34.39 17.27 -26.74
N ASN A 91 -34.54 16.40 -25.74
CA ASN A 91 -35.63 16.40 -24.78
C ASN A 91 -35.18 15.72 -23.47
N ASP A 92 -35.94 15.94 -22.39
CA ASP A 92 -35.67 15.35 -21.08
C ASP A 92 -35.70 13.81 -21.10
N GLY A 93 -36.45 13.21 -22.02
CA GLY A 93 -36.48 11.75 -22.20
C GLY A 93 -35.12 11.19 -22.65
N ASP A 94 -34.43 11.86 -23.57
CA ASP A 94 -33.08 11.51 -24.00
C ASP A 94 -32.07 11.71 -22.87
N ALA A 95 -32.18 12.80 -22.11
CA ALA A 95 -31.36 13.05 -20.93
C ALA A 95 -31.54 11.96 -19.86
N HIS A 96 -32.78 11.55 -19.57
CA HIS A 96 -33.06 10.45 -18.65
C HIS A 96 -32.52 9.10 -19.15
N ARG A 97 -32.61 8.82 -20.46
CA ARG A 97 -32.01 7.61 -21.05
C ARG A 97 -30.48 7.62 -20.93
N LEU A 98 -29.85 8.75 -21.21
CA LEU A 98 -28.41 8.94 -21.08
C LEU A 98 -27.96 8.80 -19.61
N ALA A 99 -28.67 9.43 -18.68
CA ALA A 99 -28.41 9.31 -17.24
C ALA A 99 -28.48 7.84 -16.78
N ARG A 100 -29.49 7.11 -17.25
CA ARG A 100 -29.64 5.68 -16.94
C ARG A 100 -28.46 4.86 -17.43
N ALA A 101 -27.99 5.11 -18.65
CA ALA A 101 -26.87 4.37 -19.24
C ALA A 101 -25.53 4.74 -18.60
N ALA A 102 -25.25 6.02 -18.36
CA ALA A 102 -23.98 6.50 -17.84
C ALA A 102 -23.77 6.15 -16.35
N PHE A 103 -24.83 6.22 -15.55
CA PHE A 103 -24.76 5.97 -14.10
C PHE A 103 -25.24 4.57 -13.71
N ALA A 104 -25.52 3.72 -14.70
CA ALA A 104 -26.08 2.39 -14.49
C ALA A 104 -27.30 2.39 -13.54
N LEU A 105 -28.17 3.42 -13.63
CA LEU A 105 -29.43 3.54 -12.87
C LEU A 105 -30.50 2.56 -13.39
N HIS A 106 -30.10 1.34 -13.67
CA HIS A 106 -31.02 0.24 -13.84
C HIS A 106 -31.66 -0.04 -12.47
N PRO A 107 -32.96 -0.37 -12.42
CA PRO A 107 -33.50 -0.95 -11.20
C PRO A 107 -32.62 -2.15 -10.87
N ALA A 108 -31.94 -2.11 -9.72
CA ALA A 108 -31.13 -3.21 -9.24
C ALA A 108 -32.09 -4.37 -9.00
N ARG A 109 -32.25 -5.22 -10.02
CA ARG A 109 -32.93 -6.50 -9.87
C ARG A 109 -31.92 -7.38 -9.17
N HIS A 110 -31.82 -7.22 -7.85
CA HIS A 110 -31.15 -8.19 -7.01
C HIS A 110 -31.91 -9.49 -7.17
N PHE A 111 -31.41 -10.34 -8.05
CA PHE A 111 -31.92 -11.67 -8.24
C PHE A 111 -31.41 -12.49 -7.06
N SER A 112 -32.10 -12.39 -5.92
CA SER A 112 -31.82 -13.18 -4.72
C SER A 112 -32.41 -14.58 -4.90
N LEU A 113 -31.93 -15.28 -5.92
CA LEU A 113 -32.15 -16.72 -6.04
C LEU A 113 -30.81 -17.35 -5.76
N ASN A 114 -30.73 -18.09 -4.66
CA ASN A 114 -29.55 -18.86 -4.32
C ASN A 114 -29.39 -19.92 -5.41
N ALA A 115 -28.37 -19.78 -6.26
CA ALA A 115 -27.84 -20.94 -6.96
C ALA A 115 -27.48 -21.98 -5.90
N ASP A 116 -27.71 -23.26 -6.18
CA ASP A 116 -27.23 -24.33 -5.31
C ASP A 116 -25.75 -24.06 -4.99
N ALA A 117 -25.45 -23.81 -3.72
CA ALA A 117 -24.12 -23.36 -3.30
C ALA A 117 -23.04 -24.42 -3.56
N ASP A 118 -23.47 -25.65 -3.85
CA ASP A 118 -22.64 -26.82 -4.15
C ASP A 118 -22.34 -26.98 -5.64
N ALA A 119 -22.95 -26.19 -6.54
CA ALA A 119 -22.63 -26.19 -7.95
C ALA A 119 -21.40 -25.29 -8.22
N GLU A 120 -20.22 -25.77 -7.88
CA GLU A 120 -18.96 -25.12 -8.26
C GLU A 120 -18.78 -25.15 -9.78
N LEU A 121 -19.11 -24.05 -10.44
CA LEU A 121 -18.77 -23.82 -11.83
C LEU A 121 -17.46 -23.02 -11.90
N PRO A 122 -16.43 -23.51 -12.60
CA PRO A 122 -15.24 -22.73 -12.89
C PRO A 122 -15.59 -21.40 -13.58
N ALA A 123 -14.84 -20.33 -13.29
CA ALA A 123 -15.05 -19.01 -13.89
C ALA A 123 -14.86 -18.98 -15.42
N SER A 124 -14.26 -20.03 -15.99
CA SER A 124 -14.10 -20.24 -17.43
C SER A 124 -15.29 -20.91 -18.12
N THR A 125 -16.33 -21.29 -17.36
CA THR A 125 -17.52 -21.94 -17.94
C THR A 125 -18.25 -20.95 -18.85
N SER A 126 -18.39 -21.31 -20.12
CA SER A 126 -19.18 -20.55 -21.09
C SER A 126 -20.64 -20.46 -20.63
N TRP A 127 -21.28 -19.32 -20.89
CA TRP A 127 -22.67 -19.10 -20.52
C TRP A 127 -23.63 -20.14 -21.13
N ALA A 128 -23.34 -20.62 -22.34
CA ALA A 128 -24.16 -21.62 -23.02
C ALA A 128 -24.05 -23.03 -22.41
N ASP A 129 -22.91 -23.32 -21.76
CA ASP A 129 -22.60 -24.64 -21.18
C ASP A 129 -22.91 -24.70 -19.68
N ALA A 130 -23.28 -23.56 -19.08
CA ALA A 130 -23.67 -23.50 -17.68
C ALA A 130 -25.05 -24.14 -17.45
N PRO A 131 -25.26 -24.87 -16.34
CA PRO A 131 -26.56 -25.42 -15.98
C PRO A 131 -27.68 -24.35 -16.00
N PRO A 132 -28.83 -24.64 -16.61
CA PRO A 132 -29.91 -23.66 -16.74
C PRO A 132 -30.52 -23.34 -15.38
N PHE A 133 -30.68 -22.06 -15.10
CA PHE A 133 -31.27 -21.58 -13.85
C PHE A 133 -32.81 -21.74 -13.87
N ARG A 134 -33.39 -22.49 -12.93
CA ARG A 134 -34.84 -22.64 -12.83
C ARG A 134 -35.46 -21.43 -12.11
N ILE A 135 -36.06 -20.53 -12.88
CA ILE A 135 -36.80 -19.38 -12.35
C ILE A 135 -38.25 -19.81 -12.10
N HIS A 136 -38.71 -19.76 -10.85
CA HIS A 136 -40.13 -19.91 -10.56
C HIS A 136 -40.88 -18.62 -10.95
N PRO A 137 -41.90 -18.68 -11.82
CA PRO A 137 -42.61 -17.50 -12.34
C PRO A 137 -43.47 -16.75 -11.31
N ARG A 138 -43.54 -17.23 -10.05
CA ARG A 138 -44.53 -16.81 -9.04
C ARG A 138 -44.43 -15.37 -8.55
N LEU A 139 -43.36 -14.62 -8.89
CA LEU A 139 -43.19 -13.26 -8.38
C LEU A 139 -44.06 -12.21 -9.10
N ARG A 140 -44.52 -12.48 -10.34
CA ARG A 140 -45.35 -11.51 -11.09
C ARG A 140 -46.86 -11.69 -10.91
N GLU A 141 -47.32 -12.91 -10.62
CA GLU A 141 -48.76 -13.22 -10.54
C GLU A 141 -49.32 -13.22 -9.11
N TYR A 142 -48.53 -13.59 -8.10
CA TYR A 142 -49.08 -13.85 -6.76
C TYR A 142 -48.60 -12.90 -5.65
N GLY A 143 -47.72 -11.92 -5.93
CA GLY A 143 -47.37 -10.85 -4.99
C GLY A 143 -46.71 -11.26 -3.67
N GLU A 144 -46.62 -12.55 -3.36
CA GLU A 144 -46.00 -13.03 -2.14
C GLU A 144 -44.51 -13.26 -2.38
N ALA A 145 -43.72 -12.28 -1.93
CA ALA A 145 -42.30 -12.48 -1.70
C ALA A 145 -42.15 -13.60 -0.65
N ALA A 146 -41.52 -14.71 -1.02
CA ALA A 146 -41.14 -15.73 -0.06
C ALA A 146 -40.34 -15.06 1.08
N PRO A 147 -40.62 -15.38 2.36
CA PRO A 147 -39.89 -14.81 3.47
C PRO A 147 -38.40 -15.00 3.25
N ARG A 148 -37.60 -13.94 3.43
CA ARG A 148 -36.15 -14.02 3.28
C ARG A 148 -35.65 -15.11 4.20
N GLY A 149 -35.15 -16.20 3.60
CA GLY A 149 -34.48 -17.25 4.34
C GLY A 149 -33.27 -16.70 5.09
N PRO A 150 -32.79 -17.41 6.12
CA PRO A 150 -31.54 -17.07 6.77
C PRO A 150 -30.44 -16.94 5.72
N LEU A 151 -29.53 -15.96 5.92
CA LEU A 151 -28.38 -15.76 5.04
C LEU A 151 -27.63 -17.09 4.88
N PRO A 152 -27.22 -17.46 3.65
CA PRO A 152 -26.46 -18.68 3.43
C PRO A 152 -25.22 -18.68 4.34
N ARG A 153 -24.96 -19.81 5.00
CA ARG A 153 -23.78 -19.96 5.85
C ARG A 153 -22.54 -19.69 4.99
N VAL A 154 -21.63 -18.86 5.51
CA VAL A 154 -20.33 -18.64 4.88
C VAL A 154 -19.65 -19.99 4.73
N ARG A 155 -19.37 -20.38 3.48
CA ARG A 155 -18.71 -21.66 3.19
C ARG A 155 -17.36 -21.69 3.88
N ASP A 156 -17.08 -22.77 4.57
CA ASP A 156 -15.76 -22.99 5.16
C ASP A 156 -14.76 -23.26 4.03
N ARG A 157 -13.85 -22.29 3.83
CA ARG A 157 -12.75 -22.36 2.85
C ARG A 157 -11.42 -22.69 3.52
N SER A 158 -11.44 -23.27 4.71
CA SER A 158 -10.24 -23.64 5.47
C SER A 158 -9.30 -24.52 4.65
N LYS A 159 -9.84 -25.53 3.95
CA LYS A 159 -9.06 -26.43 3.08
C LYS A 159 -8.45 -25.71 1.88
N GLU A 160 -9.25 -24.95 1.11
CA GLU A 160 -8.76 -24.16 -0.04
C GLU A 160 -7.68 -23.16 0.36
N ARG A 161 -7.84 -22.53 1.53
CA ARG A 161 -6.86 -21.60 2.09
C ARG A 161 -5.58 -22.31 2.51
N ALA A 162 -5.68 -23.52 3.07
CA ALA A 162 -4.52 -24.34 3.43
C ALA A 162 -3.74 -24.78 2.18
N ASP A 163 -4.44 -25.22 1.13
CA ASP A 163 -3.83 -25.63 -0.13
C ASP A 163 -3.10 -24.46 -0.81
N LEU A 164 -3.72 -23.28 -0.85
CA LEU A 164 -3.09 -22.07 -1.39
C LEU A 164 -1.88 -21.63 -0.55
N ALA A 165 -1.98 -21.71 0.77
CA ALA A 165 -0.87 -21.38 1.66
C ALA A 165 0.33 -22.32 1.45
N GLN A 166 0.07 -23.61 1.22
CA GLN A 166 1.12 -24.57 0.89
C GLN A 166 1.79 -24.24 -0.44
N GLN A 167 1.02 -23.95 -1.50
CA GLN A 167 1.57 -23.57 -2.80
C GLN A 167 2.42 -22.30 -2.72
N LEU A 168 1.97 -21.29 -1.98
CA LEU A 168 2.75 -20.07 -1.75
C LEU A 168 4.04 -20.33 -0.97
N ALA A 169 4.00 -21.23 0.01
CA ALA A 169 5.19 -21.61 0.77
C ALA A 169 6.22 -22.32 -0.12
N GLU A 170 5.78 -23.25 -0.98
CA GLU A 170 6.64 -23.95 -1.94
C GLU A 170 7.27 -22.97 -2.93
N GLN A 171 6.49 -22.05 -3.50
CA GLN A 171 6.99 -20.99 -4.40
C GLN A 171 8.00 -20.07 -3.70
N THR A 172 7.73 -19.70 -2.45
CA THR A 172 8.65 -18.86 -1.67
C THR A 172 9.97 -19.58 -1.42
N GLN A 173 9.92 -20.87 -1.07
CA GLN A 173 11.13 -21.68 -0.86
C GLN A 173 11.96 -21.81 -2.14
N GLN A 174 11.31 -22.03 -3.29
CA GLN A 174 11.97 -22.07 -4.59
C GLN A 174 12.65 -20.74 -4.93
N LEU A 175 11.96 -19.63 -4.73
CA LEU A 175 12.52 -18.29 -4.95
C LEU A 175 13.70 -17.99 -4.01
N GLU A 176 13.60 -18.36 -2.74
CA GLU A 176 14.70 -18.21 -1.79
C GLU A 176 15.91 -19.08 -2.15
N ALA A 177 15.70 -20.32 -2.57
CA ALA A 177 16.77 -21.20 -3.04
C ALA A 177 17.48 -20.62 -4.27
N ALA A 178 16.70 -20.14 -5.25
CA ALA A 178 17.21 -19.44 -6.42
C ALA A 178 18.05 -18.20 -6.04
N ARG A 179 17.55 -17.37 -5.12
CA ARG A 179 18.30 -16.20 -4.60
C ARG A 179 19.61 -16.61 -3.92
N ARG A 180 19.60 -17.63 -3.05
CA ARG A 180 20.81 -18.12 -2.37
C ARG A 180 21.85 -18.66 -3.35
N ARG A 181 21.40 -19.31 -4.42
CA ARG A 181 22.28 -19.82 -5.48
C ARG A 181 23.01 -18.69 -6.21
N LEU A 182 22.35 -17.55 -6.43
CA LEU A 182 22.94 -16.40 -7.13
C LEU A 182 23.72 -15.47 -6.18
N ALA A 183 23.27 -15.29 -4.94
CA ALA A 183 23.84 -14.37 -3.95
C ALA A 183 25.12 -14.93 -3.28
N THR A 184 26.11 -15.29 -4.08
CA THR A 184 27.40 -15.84 -3.61
C THR A 184 28.33 -14.78 -3.01
N GLY A 185 28.03 -13.49 -3.22
CA GLY A 185 28.86 -12.36 -2.75
C GLY A 185 30.22 -12.26 -3.44
N ARG A 186 30.47 -13.08 -4.46
CA ARG A 186 31.71 -13.07 -5.24
C ARG A 186 31.40 -12.66 -6.69
N PRO A 187 32.36 -12.02 -7.37
CA PRO A 187 32.23 -11.79 -8.81
C PRO A 187 32.25 -13.12 -9.55
N VAL A 188 31.20 -13.38 -10.31
CA VAL A 188 31.06 -14.55 -11.18
C VAL A 188 30.80 -14.05 -12.59
N ARG A 189 31.42 -14.65 -13.62
CA ARG A 189 31.11 -14.31 -15.01
C ARG A 189 29.80 -14.95 -15.43
N LEU A 190 29.03 -14.30 -16.28
CA LEU A 190 27.80 -14.90 -16.82
C LEU A 190 28.11 -16.21 -17.57
N SER A 191 29.27 -16.31 -18.22
CA SER A 191 29.76 -17.55 -18.84
C SER A 191 29.96 -18.72 -17.86
N ASP A 192 30.27 -18.42 -16.60
CA ASP A 192 30.68 -19.40 -15.59
C ASP A 192 29.47 -19.91 -14.77
N LEU A 193 28.28 -19.34 -14.98
CA LEU A 193 27.05 -19.75 -14.30
C LEU A 193 26.54 -21.12 -14.77
N GLY A 194 26.94 -21.56 -15.97
CA GLY A 194 26.61 -22.89 -16.51
C GLY A 194 25.11 -23.12 -16.68
N GLU A 195 24.59 -24.20 -16.11
CA GLU A 195 23.16 -24.56 -16.17
C GLU A 195 22.37 -23.98 -14.99
N LEU A 196 21.33 -23.20 -15.30
CA LEU A 196 20.39 -22.66 -14.32
C LEU A 196 19.02 -23.30 -14.45
N ASP A 197 18.40 -23.61 -13.30
CA ASP A 197 16.99 -24.01 -13.25
C ASP A 197 16.07 -22.82 -13.59
N VAL A 198 14.79 -23.11 -13.87
CA VAL A 198 13.83 -22.10 -14.35
C VAL A 198 13.68 -20.93 -13.37
N HIS A 199 13.67 -21.19 -12.06
CA HIS A 199 13.46 -20.15 -11.06
C HIS A 199 14.72 -19.32 -10.82
N ALA A 200 15.89 -19.95 -10.77
CA ALA A 200 17.17 -19.25 -10.72
C ALA A 200 17.38 -18.36 -11.95
N PHE A 201 17.00 -18.84 -13.13
CA PHE A 201 17.08 -18.05 -14.36
C PHE A 201 16.11 -16.86 -14.36
N GLU A 202 14.86 -17.02 -13.90
CA GLU A 202 13.91 -15.91 -13.79
C GLU A 202 14.41 -14.82 -12.83
N VAL A 203 14.99 -15.20 -11.69
CA VAL A 203 15.61 -14.25 -10.76
C VAL A 203 16.77 -13.53 -11.43
N LEU A 204 17.67 -14.26 -12.11
CA LEU A 204 18.80 -13.66 -12.84
C LEU A 204 18.32 -12.64 -13.88
N LEU A 205 17.30 -12.99 -14.66
CA LEU A 205 16.76 -12.12 -15.71
C LEU A 205 16.14 -10.85 -15.11
N GLY A 206 15.46 -10.95 -13.97
CA GLY A 206 14.98 -9.79 -13.22
C GLY A 206 16.12 -8.87 -12.78
N LEU A 207 17.20 -9.44 -12.21
CA LEU A 207 18.37 -8.67 -11.78
C LEU A 207 19.09 -7.99 -12.96
N LEU A 208 19.26 -8.69 -14.09
CA LEU A 208 19.83 -8.13 -15.31
C LEU A 208 18.94 -7.03 -15.90
N GLY A 209 17.62 -7.23 -15.93
CA GLY A 209 16.68 -6.23 -16.43
C GLY A 209 16.70 -4.93 -15.62
N GLU A 210 16.77 -5.04 -14.29
CA GLU A 210 16.88 -3.87 -13.41
C GLU A 210 18.23 -3.15 -13.54
N THR A 211 19.35 -3.89 -13.62
CA THR A 211 20.69 -3.30 -13.69
C THR A 211 21.00 -2.69 -15.05
N LEU A 212 20.71 -3.42 -16.14
CA LEU A 212 20.90 -2.90 -17.50
C LEU A 212 19.93 -1.74 -17.81
N GLY A 213 18.75 -1.72 -17.19
CA GLY A 213 17.81 -0.60 -17.32
C GLY A 213 18.32 0.74 -16.76
N GLU A 214 19.23 0.70 -15.78
CA GLU A 214 19.90 1.89 -15.26
C GLU A 214 21.24 2.22 -15.92
N GLN A 215 21.75 1.29 -16.73
CA GLN A 215 23.03 1.48 -17.40
C GLN A 215 22.93 2.58 -18.45
N SER A 216 23.76 3.62 -18.29
CA SER A 216 23.78 4.77 -19.21
C SER A 216 24.52 4.46 -20.52
N ARG A 217 25.62 3.71 -20.45
CA ARG A 217 26.35 3.21 -21.63
C ARG A 217 26.69 1.73 -21.47
N PRO A 218 26.74 0.96 -22.57
CA PRO A 218 27.03 -0.48 -22.52
C PRO A 218 28.34 -0.87 -21.83
N ASP A 219 29.30 0.05 -21.75
CA ASP A 219 30.63 -0.17 -21.17
C ASP A 219 30.77 0.35 -19.73
N ASP A 220 29.72 0.98 -19.18
CA ASP A 220 29.75 1.49 -17.81
C ASP A 220 29.41 0.37 -16.82
N ALA A 221 30.19 0.26 -15.75
CA ALA A 221 29.82 -0.58 -14.61
C ALA A 221 28.60 0.03 -13.87
N VAL A 222 27.70 -0.83 -13.40
CA VAL A 222 26.49 -0.41 -12.69
C VAL A 222 26.33 -1.17 -11.39
N ALA A 223 26.10 -0.43 -10.31
CA ALA A 223 25.76 -0.97 -9.01
C ALA A 223 24.36 -0.51 -8.62
N ARG A 224 23.49 -1.45 -8.25
CA ARG A 224 22.11 -1.13 -7.84
C ARG A 224 21.64 -2.07 -6.74
N ARG A 225 20.79 -1.54 -5.86
CA ARG A 225 19.92 -2.31 -4.99
C ARG A 225 18.65 -2.72 -5.72
N THR A 226 18.30 -4.00 -5.68
CA THR A 226 17.09 -4.55 -6.33
C THR A 226 15.83 -3.86 -5.80
N GLY A 227 14.77 -3.80 -6.61
CA GLY A 227 13.51 -3.13 -6.23
C GLY A 227 12.84 -3.68 -4.96
N ASP A 228 13.10 -4.95 -4.61
CA ASP A 228 12.65 -5.60 -3.37
C ASP A 228 13.52 -5.23 -2.15
N GLY A 229 14.65 -4.56 -2.35
CA GLY A 229 15.58 -4.14 -1.32
C GLY A 229 16.44 -5.26 -0.72
N LEU A 230 16.34 -6.50 -1.21
CA LEU A 230 16.98 -7.66 -0.58
C LEU A 230 18.40 -7.91 -1.07
N LEU A 231 18.71 -7.53 -2.30
CA LEU A 231 19.99 -7.79 -2.95
C LEU A 231 20.65 -6.50 -3.44
N HIS A 232 21.98 -6.50 -3.42
CA HIS A 232 22.82 -5.53 -4.10
C HIS A 232 23.50 -6.25 -5.26
N VAL A 233 23.35 -5.69 -6.46
CA VAL A 233 23.91 -6.25 -7.69
C VAL A 233 24.92 -5.25 -8.24
N HIS A 234 26.10 -5.76 -8.53
CA HIS A 234 27.13 -5.05 -9.28
C HIS A 234 27.36 -5.78 -10.60
N LEU A 235 27.26 -5.05 -11.70
CA LEU A 235 27.45 -5.57 -13.04
C LEU A 235 28.59 -4.80 -13.70
N GLU A 236 29.66 -5.51 -14.05
CA GLU A 236 30.78 -4.96 -14.82
C GLU A 236 30.79 -5.59 -16.22
N PRO A 237 30.68 -4.78 -17.28
CA PRO A 237 30.83 -5.30 -18.64
C PRO A 237 32.28 -5.74 -18.88
N LEU A 238 32.44 -6.92 -19.47
CA LEU A 238 33.75 -7.39 -19.95
C LEU A 238 34.02 -6.79 -21.35
N GLY A 239 34.77 -7.48 -22.22
CA GLY A 239 35.03 -7.00 -23.57
C GLY A 239 33.75 -6.89 -24.43
N ALA A 240 33.74 -5.98 -25.40
CA ALA A 240 32.61 -5.82 -26.34
C ALA A 240 32.35 -7.09 -27.17
N GLU A 241 33.41 -7.85 -27.47
CA GLU A 241 33.35 -9.12 -28.21
C GLU A 241 33.11 -10.35 -27.32
N SER A 242 32.97 -10.14 -26.00
CA SER A 242 32.74 -11.24 -25.07
C SER A 242 31.32 -11.78 -25.20
N ARG A 243 31.15 -13.10 -25.11
CA ARG A 243 29.85 -13.76 -25.23
C ARG A 243 29.66 -14.78 -24.12
N ALA A 244 28.57 -14.65 -23.38
CA ALA A 244 28.12 -15.61 -22.39
C ALA A 244 26.98 -16.46 -22.95
N GLU A 245 26.98 -17.74 -22.61
CA GLU A 245 25.88 -18.67 -22.90
C GLU A 245 25.46 -19.36 -21.60
N ILE A 246 24.18 -19.28 -21.28
CA ILE A 246 23.59 -19.90 -20.10
C ILE A 246 22.54 -20.90 -20.57
N ALA A 247 22.71 -22.16 -20.21
CA ALA A 247 21.78 -23.22 -20.56
C ALA A 247 20.64 -23.27 -19.53
N THR A 248 19.41 -23.35 -20.04
CA THR A 248 18.21 -23.52 -19.22
C THR A 248 17.35 -24.64 -19.79
N PRO A 249 16.46 -25.25 -18.99
CA PRO A 249 15.51 -26.26 -19.49
C PRO A 249 14.61 -25.77 -20.64
N ARG A 250 14.51 -24.45 -20.86
CA ARG A 250 13.68 -23.83 -21.91
C ARG A 250 14.48 -23.38 -23.14
N GLY A 251 15.81 -23.51 -23.12
CA GLY A 251 16.69 -23.06 -24.20
C GLY A 251 17.97 -22.40 -23.70
N VAL A 252 18.74 -21.81 -24.62
CA VAL A 252 20.01 -21.14 -24.32
C VAL A 252 19.81 -19.64 -24.34
N PHE A 253 20.20 -18.96 -23.26
CA PHE A 253 20.30 -17.51 -23.20
C PHE A 253 21.73 -17.09 -23.58
N ALA A 254 21.87 -16.22 -24.57
CA ALA A 254 23.17 -15.75 -25.03
C ALA A 254 23.21 -14.22 -25.15
N GLY A 255 24.34 -13.62 -24.78
CA GLY A 255 24.54 -12.17 -24.81
C GLY A 255 25.98 -11.79 -24.51
N ARG A 256 26.24 -10.49 -24.34
CA ARG A 256 27.56 -9.99 -23.93
C ARG A 256 27.91 -10.53 -22.54
N ASP A 257 29.16 -10.90 -22.33
CA ASP A 257 29.61 -11.38 -21.02
C ASP A 257 29.80 -10.22 -20.03
N HIS A 258 29.40 -10.46 -18.80
CA HIS A 258 29.50 -9.50 -17.71
C HIS A 258 29.95 -10.22 -16.44
N ALA A 259 30.76 -9.56 -15.63
CA ALA A 259 31.01 -10.01 -14.27
C ALA A 259 29.86 -9.50 -13.38
N ILE A 260 29.09 -10.43 -12.81
CA ILE A 260 28.00 -10.14 -11.89
C ILE A 260 28.43 -10.48 -10.46
N THR A 261 28.28 -9.54 -9.55
CA THR A 261 28.41 -9.77 -8.11
C THR A 261 27.06 -9.51 -7.47
N VAL A 262 26.46 -10.55 -6.90
CA VAL A 262 25.20 -10.45 -6.16
C VAL A 262 25.51 -10.68 -4.68
N SER A 263 25.22 -9.68 -3.84
CA SER A 263 25.35 -9.78 -2.40
C SER A 263 24.01 -9.50 -1.71
N PRO A 264 23.70 -10.20 -0.61
CA PRO A 264 22.54 -9.84 0.20
C PRO A 264 22.79 -8.48 0.86
N VAL A 265 21.75 -7.64 0.89
CA VAL A 265 21.82 -6.38 1.66
C VAL A 265 21.75 -6.76 3.14
N GLN A 266 22.90 -6.70 3.82
CA GLN A 266 22.91 -6.83 5.27
C GLN A 266 22.29 -5.56 5.86
N ASP A 267 21.15 -5.68 6.55
CA ASP A 267 20.65 -4.63 7.42
C ASP A 267 21.74 -4.36 8.47
N VAL A 268 22.41 -3.22 8.34
CA VAL A 268 23.26 -2.67 9.39
C VAL A 268 22.32 -2.34 10.55
N ARG A 269 22.24 -3.26 11.52
CA ARG A 269 21.63 -3.03 12.82
C ARG A 269 22.55 -2.23 13.72
#